data_AF-A0A7W2EFZ7-F1
#
_entry.id   AF-A0A7W2EFZ7-F1
#
_cell.length_a   1.000
_cell.length_b   1.000
_cell.length_c   1.000
_cell.angle_alpha   90.00
_cell.angle_beta   90.00
_cell.angle_gamma   90.00
#
_symmetry.space_group_name_H-M   'P 1'
#
loop_
_entity.id
_entity.type
_entity.pdbx_description
1 polymer ?
#
loop_
_entity_poly.entity_id
_entity_poly.type
_entity_poly.pdbx_seq_one_letter_code
_entity_poly.pdbx_strand_id
1 'polypeptide(L)'
;MAARAFLGTRKGLFELAPVNGAWRLGASHFLGDPVSMVLADPRDGALYAALNLGHFGTKLHRLDAGADTWTEVGVPAYPAKPEDSQDQVEWKLRQIWSLAAGGADEPGVLWAGTLPGGLFRSADRGATWQLVESLWHAPERSQWFGGGYDVPGIHSICVDPRDSRSVLVGVSCGGVWLTTDGGASWTLRGKGLNAAYMPPELADNQVVQDPHRIVRCAGAPDTLWCQHHCGIWRSTDNGALWTEVKTAPWSNFGFAVAVHPQDGDTAWFVPAEADQRRIPPNAALSVTRTTDGGQTLAAMRSGLPQEHCYDLIYRHGLAVHDDGKTLLMGSTTGGVWLSANGGEHWQSIGAHLPPVYAVAFG
;
A
#
# COMPACT_ATOMS: atom_id res chain seq x y z
N MET A 1 -13.49 9.71 18.40
CA MET A 1 -12.10 9.77 18.89
C MET A 1 -11.40 10.94 18.22
N ALA A 2 -10.38 11.54 18.83
CA ALA A 2 -9.55 12.50 18.12
C ALA A 2 -8.82 11.76 16.98
N ALA A 3 -8.76 12.34 15.78
CA ALA A 3 -8.07 11.73 14.65
C ALA A 3 -6.60 11.46 15.03
N ARG A 4 -6.14 10.23 14.89
CA ARG A 4 -4.73 9.84 15.05
C ARG A 4 -4.19 9.42 13.69
N ALA A 5 -2.90 9.58 13.52
CA ALA A 5 -2.20 9.00 12.39
C ALA A 5 -0.87 8.40 12.83
N PHE A 6 -0.33 7.52 12.00
CA PHE A 6 0.80 6.69 12.35
C PHE A 6 1.82 6.69 11.22
N LEU A 7 3.09 6.67 11.59
CA LEU A 7 4.23 6.62 10.69
C LEU A 7 5.06 5.38 11.03
N GLY A 8 4.97 4.34 10.18
CA GLY A 8 5.90 3.21 10.21
C GLY A 8 7.20 3.60 9.52
N THR A 9 8.31 3.60 10.26
CA THR A 9 9.59 4.11 9.76
C THR A 9 10.72 3.11 9.95
N ARG A 10 11.89 3.42 9.41
CA ARG A 10 13.13 2.66 9.64
C ARG A 10 13.59 2.61 11.10
N LYS A 11 13.11 3.48 11.99
CA LYS A 11 13.57 3.56 13.39
C LYS A 11 12.43 3.65 14.41
N GLY A 12 11.25 3.16 14.04
CA GLY A 12 10.13 2.99 14.96
C GLY A 12 8.80 3.39 14.36
N LEU A 13 7.78 3.31 15.19
CA LEU A 13 6.43 3.77 14.93
C LEU A 13 6.22 5.10 15.65
N PHE A 14 5.81 6.14 14.92
CA PHE A 14 5.53 7.46 15.49
C PHE A 14 4.07 7.80 15.30
N GLU A 15 3.46 8.34 16.35
CA GLU A 15 2.10 8.84 16.29
C GLU A 15 2.07 10.32 15.94
N LEU A 16 1.01 10.71 15.23
CA LEU A 16 0.63 12.09 15.00
C LEU A 16 -0.77 12.32 15.57
N ALA A 17 -0.94 13.45 16.25
CA ALA A 17 -2.23 13.87 16.77
C ALA A 17 -2.40 15.39 16.65
N PRO A 18 -3.65 15.90 16.49
CA PRO A 18 -3.93 17.31 16.52
C PRO A 18 -3.79 17.86 17.96
N VAL A 19 -2.93 18.85 18.14
CA VAL A 19 -2.74 19.62 19.38
C VAL A 19 -3.03 21.08 19.08
N ASN A 20 -4.08 21.63 19.68
CA ASN A 20 -4.55 23.00 19.43
C ASN A 20 -4.78 23.31 17.93
N GLY A 21 -5.33 22.33 17.19
CA GLY A 21 -5.62 22.46 15.77
C GLY A 21 -4.42 22.24 14.83
N ALA A 22 -3.22 21.98 15.36
CA ALA A 22 -2.04 21.63 14.56
C ALA A 22 -1.60 20.19 14.82
N TRP A 23 -1.32 19.42 13.76
CA TRP A 23 -0.80 18.07 13.91
C TRP A 23 0.65 18.09 14.43
N ARG A 24 0.93 17.26 15.43
CA ARG A 24 2.24 17.15 16.08
C ARG A 24 2.59 15.68 16.32
N LEU A 25 3.90 15.42 16.39
CA LEU A 25 4.42 14.15 16.87
C LEU A 25 3.98 13.92 18.32
N GLY A 26 3.42 12.75 18.57
CA GLY A 26 2.98 12.28 19.87
C GLY A 26 3.90 11.18 20.38
N ALA A 27 3.29 10.06 20.80
CA ALA A 27 4.02 8.91 21.28
C ALA A 27 4.91 8.29 20.20
N SER A 28 5.96 7.61 20.66
CA SER A 28 6.84 6.79 19.82
C SER A 28 6.96 5.40 20.41
N HIS A 29 7.00 4.40 19.53
CA HIS A 29 7.03 2.98 19.88
C HIS A 29 8.11 2.29 19.06
N PHE A 30 8.67 1.19 19.59
CA PHE A 30 9.70 0.38 18.91
C PHE A 30 10.90 1.23 18.43
N LEU A 31 11.35 2.17 19.27
CA LEU A 31 12.43 3.09 18.90
C LEU A 31 13.71 2.32 18.54
N GLY A 32 14.23 2.59 17.35
CA GLY A 32 15.42 1.91 16.80
C GLY A 32 15.10 0.75 15.86
N ASP A 33 13.88 0.20 15.95
CA ASP A 33 13.45 -0.95 15.18
C ASP A 33 12.71 -0.54 13.89
N PRO A 34 12.94 -1.21 12.74
CA PRO A 34 12.22 -0.90 11.52
C PRO A 34 10.77 -1.40 11.58
N VAL A 35 9.80 -0.50 11.42
CA VAL A 35 8.36 -0.79 11.34
C VAL A 35 7.94 -0.69 9.88
N SER A 36 7.80 -1.84 9.21
CA SER A 36 7.55 -1.94 7.78
C SER A 36 6.11 -1.68 7.37
N MET A 37 5.15 -1.94 8.26
CA MET A 37 3.73 -1.73 8.01
C MET A 37 3.01 -1.37 9.30
N VAL A 38 2.01 -0.50 9.17
CA VAL A 38 1.07 -0.17 10.24
C VAL A 38 -0.35 -0.32 9.69
N LEU A 39 -1.24 -0.91 10.48
CA LEU A 39 -2.66 -1.06 10.18
C LEU A 39 -3.46 -0.61 11.40
N ALA A 40 -4.42 0.28 11.21
CA ALA A 40 -5.49 0.51 12.16
C ALA A 40 -6.74 -0.24 11.70
N ASP A 41 -7.31 -1.06 12.57
CA ASP A 41 -8.53 -1.79 12.29
C ASP A 41 -9.75 -0.97 12.76
N PRO A 42 -10.54 -0.39 11.86
CA PRO A 42 -11.66 0.47 12.25
C PRO A 42 -12.80 -0.31 12.92
N ARG A 43 -12.79 -1.64 12.86
CA ARG A 43 -13.88 -2.49 13.36
C ARG A 43 -13.81 -2.67 14.88
N ASP A 44 -12.60 -2.69 15.44
CA ASP A 44 -12.36 -2.88 16.87
C ASP A 44 -11.41 -1.84 17.49
N GLY A 45 -10.83 -0.95 16.68
CA GLY A 45 -9.89 0.09 17.09
C GLY A 45 -8.48 -0.43 17.42
N ALA A 46 -8.17 -1.71 17.10
CA ALA A 46 -6.84 -2.25 17.31
C ALA A 46 -5.83 -1.69 16.31
N LEU A 47 -4.59 -1.50 16.76
CA LEU A 47 -3.47 -1.17 15.89
C LEU A 47 -2.57 -2.38 15.73
N TYR A 48 -1.99 -2.54 14.55
CA TYR A 48 -1.00 -3.56 14.24
C TYR A 48 0.26 -2.92 13.68
N ALA A 49 1.42 -3.33 14.19
CA ALA A 49 2.73 -2.88 13.73
C ALA A 49 3.55 -4.10 13.29
N ALA A 50 3.87 -4.19 12.00
CA ALA A 50 4.80 -5.18 11.48
C ALA A 50 6.22 -4.64 11.53
N LEU A 51 7.13 -5.37 12.17
CA LEU A 51 8.53 -5.02 12.34
C LEU A 51 9.39 -5.92 11.44
N ASN A 52 10.45 -5.37 10.86
CA ASN A 52 11.47 -6.09 10.10
C ASN A 52 12.83 -5.89 10.78
N LEU A 53 13.18 -6.78 11.71
CA LEU A 53 14.31 -6.62 12.63
C LEU A 53 15.65 -7.12 12.08
N GLY A 54 15.74 -7.39 10.78
CA GLY A 54 16.93 -7.96 10.16
C GLY A 54 17.26 -9.35 10.75
N HIS A 55 18.27 -9.44 11.62
CA HIS A 55 18.74 -10.70 12.21
C HIS A 55 17.64 -11.44 12.99
N PHE A 56 16.75 -10.71 13.67
CA PHE A 56 15.68 -11.30 14.48
C PHE A 56 14.39 -11.59 13.69
N GLY A 57 14.41 -11.36 12.37
CA GLY A 57 13.29 -11.66 11.47
C GLY A 57 12.12 -10.68 11.57
N THR A 58 10.97 -11.11 11.05
CA THR A 58 9.73 -10.33 11.07
C THR A 58 8.96 -10.59 12.36
N LYS A 59 8.40 -9.51 12.94
CA LYS A 59 7.50 -9.57 14.11
C LYS A 59 6.21 -8.80 13.82
N LEU A 60 5.13 -9.16 14.50
CA LEU A 60 3.86 -8.44 14.45
C LEU A 60 3.41 -8.15 15.88
N HIS A 61 3.07 -6.90 16.16
CA HIS A 61 2.53 -6.50 17.45
C HIS A 61 1.14 -5.92 17.28
N ARG A 62 0.25 -6.21 18.22
CA ARG A 62 -1.09 -5.64 18.31
C ARG A 62 -1.19 -4.74 19.55
N LEU A 63 -1.80 -3.57 19.40
CA LEU A 63 -2.29 -2.74 20.49
C LEU A 63 -3.82 -2.77 20.48
N ASP A 64 -4.43 -3.34 21.50
CA ASP A 64 -5.89 -3.34 21.63
C ASP A 64 -6.40 -1.92 21.94
N ALA A 65 -7.63 -1.61 21.50
CA ALA A 65 -8.24 -0.31 21.76
C ALA A 65 -8.29 -0.01 23.27
N GLY A 66 -7.71 1.12 23.68
CA GLY A 66 -7.63 1.54 25.09
C GLY A 66 -6.56 0.82 25.91
N ALA A 67 -5.75 -0.06 25.31
CA ALA A 67 -4.57 -0.62 25.96
C ALA A 67 -3.36 0.32 25.86
N ASP A 68 -2.46 0.23 26.85
CA ASP A 68 -1.21 0.99 26.90
C ASP A 68 0.01 0.16 26.48
N THR A 69 -0.17 -1.14 26.25
CA THR A 69 0.91 -2.10 26.00
C THR A 69 0.69 -2.90 24.73
N TRP A 70 1.71 -2.94 23.88
CA TRP A 70 1.74 -3.78 22.69
C TRP A 70 1.94 -5.26 23.05
N THR A 71 1.17 -6.14 22.41
CA THR A 71 1.29 -7.60 22.53
C THR A 71 1.89 -8.17 21.25
N GLU A 72 2.97 -8.93 21.33
CA GLU A 72 3.47 -9.70 20.18
C GLU A 72 2.45 -10.78 19.81
N VAL A 73 2.09 -10.86 18.52
CA VAL A 73 1.18 -11.87 17.97
C VAL A 73 1.90 -12.68 16.89
N GLY A 74 1.22 -13.67 16.31
CA GLY A 74 1.78 -14.54 15.29
C GLY A 74 2.19 -13.79 14.02
N VAL A 75 3.09 -14.39 13.25
CA VAL A 75 3.49 -13.93 11.92
C VAL A 75 3.25 -15.03 10.89
N PRO A 76 3.06 -14.68 9.60
CA PRO A 76 3.01 -15.66 8.53
C PRO A 76 4.20 -16.63 8.53
N ALA A 77 3.93 -17.91 8.30
CA ALA A 77 4.95 -18.94 8.17
C ALA A 77 4.71 -19.72 6.87
N TYR A 78 5.76 -19.84 6.06
CA TYR A 78 5.71 -20.62 4.83
C TYR A 78 5.83 -22.11 5.14
N PRO A 79 5.23 -22.98 4.32
CA PRO A 79 5.54 -24.40 4.37
C PRO A 79 7.01 -24.64 4.04
N ALA A 80 7.52 -25.81 4.44
CA ALA A 80 8.85 -26.24 4.03
C ALA A 80 8.89 -26.36 2.49
N LYS A 81 9.95 -25.82 1.90
CA LYS A 81 10.17 -25.94 0.45
C LYS A 81 10.56 -27.38 0.11
N PRO A 82 9.85 -28.05 -0.82
CA PRO A 82 10.24 -29.36 -1.30
C PRO A 82 11.66 -29.34 -1.89
N GLU A 83 12.44 -30.41 -1.65
CA GLU A 83 13.83 -30.51 -2.13
C GLU A 83 13.93 -30.49 -3.67
N ASP A 84 12.89 -30.95 -4.37
CA ASP A 84 12.78 -31.03 -5.82
C ASP A 84 12.11 -29.79 -6.46
N SER A 85 11.74 -28.80 -5.65
CA SER A 85 11.07 -27.57 -6.11
C SER A 85 11.94 -26.80 -7.12
N GLN A 86 11.35 -26.50 -8.28
CA GLN A 86 11.96 -25.65 -9.31
C GLN A 86 11.78 -24.14 -9.07
N ASP A 87 10.96 -23.74 -8.09
CA ASP A 87 10.84 -22.34 -7.68
C ASP A 87 12.21 -21.81 -7.24
N GLN A 88 12.67 -20.69 -7.78
CA GLN A 88 13.95 -20.09 -7.40
C GLN A 88 13.83 -19.19 -6.18
N VAL A 89 12.60 -18.79 -5.81
CA VAL A 89 12.31 -17.96 -4.66
C VAL A 89 12.37 -18.80 -3.39
N GLU A 90 12.96 -18.26 -2.33
CA GLU A 90 12.96 -18.93 -1.02
C GLU A 90 11.56 -18.92 -0.39
N TRP A 91 11.18 -20.00 0.29
CA TRP A 91 9.90 -20.08 0.99
C TRP A 91 10.10 -19.67 2.44
N LYS A 92 10.37 -18.37 2.64
CA LYS A 92 10.66 -17.81 3.96
C LYS A 92 10.16 -16.38 4.05
N LEU A 93 9.49 -16.05 5.15
CA LEU A 93 9.06 -14.69 5.43
C LEU A 93 10.28 -13.77 5.61
N ARG A 94 10.47 -12.82 4.68
CA ARG A 94 11.43 -11.72 4.85
C ARG A 94 10.77 -10.53 5.55
N GLN A 95 9.54 -10.21 5.15
CA GLN A 95 8.81 -9.05 5.61
C GLN A 95 7.31 -9.21 5.35
N ILE A 96 6.49 -8.80 6.32
CA ILE A 96 5.09 -8.45 6.07
C ILE A 96 5.11 -7.11 5.33
N TRP A 97 4.79 -7.15 4.05
CA TRP A 97 4.92 -6.02 3.14
C TRP A 97 3.62 -5.20 3.00
N SER A 98 2.49 -5.84 3.27
CA SER A 98 1.17 -5.20 3.38
C SER A 98 0.32 -5.89 4.44
N LEU A 99 -0.57 -5.12 5.06
CA LEU A 99 -1.59 -5.60 5.99
C LEU A 99 -2.92 -4.95 5.63
N ALA A 100 -4.00 -5.72 5.76
CA ALA A 100 -5.36 -5.22 5.65
C ALA A 100 -6.27 -5.93 6.65
N ALA A 101 -7.26 -5.22 7.16
CA ALA A 101 -8.38 -5.82 7.88
C ALA A 101 -9.34 -6.50 6.89
N GLY A 102 -10.06 -7.53 7.35
CA GLY A 102 -11.28 -7.99 6.67
C GLY A 102 -12.38 -6.92 6.70
N GLY A 103 -13.53 -7.21 6.08
CA GLY A 103 -14.67 -6.30 6.14
C GLY A 103 -15.43 -6.39 7.47
N ALA A 104 -16.52 -5.64 7.56
CA ALA A 104 -17.34 -5.54 8.77
C ALA A 104 -18.04 -6.87 9.16
N ASP A 105 -18.27 -7.74 8.18
CA ASP A 105 -18.84 -9.08 8.32
C ASP A 105 -17.83 -10.16 8.74
N GLU A 106 -16.53 -9.81 8.83
CA GLU A 106 -15.46 -10.74 9.22
C GLU A 106 -14.60 -10.19 10.39
N PRO A 107 -15.18 -9.84 11.55
CA PRO A 107 -14.45 -9.25 12.66
C PRO A 107 -13.25 -10.12 13.08
N GLY A 108 -12.10 -9.46 13.30
CA GLY A 108 -10.85 -10.13 13.68
C GLY A 108 -10.10 -10.84 12.54
N VAL A 109 -10.66 -10.90 11.33
CA VAL A 109 -9.93 -11.37 10.15
C VAL A 109 -8.91 -10.33 9.70
N LEU A 110 -7.69 -10.78 9.42
CA LEU A 110 -6.61 -9.97 8.84
C LEU A 110 -6.03 -10.67 7.62
N TRP A 111 -5.52 -9.86 6.70
CA TRP A 111 -4.78 -10.31 5.53
C TRP A 111 -3.35 -9.75 5.57
N ALA A 112 -2.38 -10.58 5.21
CA ALA A 112 -0.98 -10.18 5.09
C ALA A 112 -0.43 -10.58 3.74
N GLY A 113 0.07 -9.59 3.00
CA GLY A 113 0.86 -9.79 1.79
C GLY A 113 2.33 -9.65 2.14
N THR A 114 3.15 -10.57 1.68
CA THR A 114 4.54 -10.71 2.13
C THR A 114 5.55 -10.50 1.01
N LEU A 115 6.81 -10.33 1.42
CA LEU A 115 8.00 -10.54 0.59
C LEU A 115 8.71 -11.80 1.12
N PRO A 116 9.03 -12.79 0.26
CA PRO A 116 8.57 -12.95 -1.12
C PRO A 116 7.06 -13.12 -1.21
N GLY A 117 6.47 -13.04 -2.41
CA GLY A 117 5.02 -12.94 -2.58
C GLY A 117 4.29 -14.15 -2.03
N GLY A 118 3.60 -14.00 -0.92
CA GLY A 118 2.64 -14.94 -0.34
C GLY A 118 1.47 -14.17 0.24
N LEU A 119 0.28 -14.74 0.19
CA LEU A 119 -0.93 -14.16 0.79
C LEU A 119 -1.33 -15.04 1.96
N PHE A 120 -1.47 -14.42 3.12
CA PHE A 120 -1.85 -15.11 4.34
C PHE A 120 -3.11 -14.49 4.92
N ARG A 121 -3.91 -15.32 5.58
CA ARG A 121 -5.13 -14.92 6.29
C ARG A 121 -5.04 -15.35 7.74
N SER A 122 -5.39 -14.45 8.64
CA SER A 122 -5.65 -14.75 10.06
C SER A 122 -7.14 -14.59 10.31
N ALA A 123 -7.72 -15.45 11.16
CA ALA A 123 -9.11 -15.35 11.59
C ALA A 123 -9.26 -14.95 13.07
N ASP A 124 -8.14 -14.65 13.73
CA ASP A 124 -8.03 -14.55 15.18
C ASP A 124 -7.15 -13.35 15.60
N ARG A 125 -7.32 -12.22 14.91
CA ARG A 125 -6.66 -10.94 15.24
C ARG A 125 -5.14 -11.06 15.21
N GLY A 126 -4.62 -11.81 14.24
CA GLY A 126 -3.19 -12.01 13.98
C GLY A 126 -2.51 -13.05 14.88
N ALA A 127 -3.25 -13.79 15.71
CA ALA A 127 -2.65 -14.80 16.59
C ALA A 127 -2.12 -16.00 15.78
N THR A 128 -2.84 -16.45 14.76
CA THR A 128 -2.42 -17.49 13.82
C THR A 128 -2.64 -17.06 12.37
N TRP A 129 -1.81 -17.60 11.47
CA TRP A 129 -1.83 -17.27 10.04
C TRP A 129 -1.85 -18.54 9.19
N GLN A 130 -2.67 -18.52 8.15
CA GLN A 130 -2.77 -19.59 7.16
C GLN A 130 -2.38 -19.04 5.79
N LEU A 131 -1.56 -19.80 5.06
CA LEU A 131 -1.24 -19.52 3.66
C LEU A 131 -2.49 -19.73 2.81
N VAL A 132 -2.76 -18.82 1.88
CA VAL A 132 -3.82 -19.00 0.88
C VAL A 132 -3.29 -19.90 -0.24
N GLU A 133 -3.44 -21.20 -0.02
CA GLU A 133 -2.88 -22.26 -0.88
C GLU A 133 -3.37 -22.18 -2.33
N SER A 134 -4.62 -21.73 -2.55
CA SER A 134 -5.20 -21.59 -3.89
C SER A 134 -4.42 -20.59 -4.77
N LEU A 135 -3.95 -19.48 -4.20
CA LEU A 135 -3.11 -18.51 -4.91
C LEU A 135 -1.65 -18.95 -4.92
N TRP A 136 -1.19 -19.58 -3.84
CA TRP A 136 0.17 -20.12 -3.74
C TRP A 136 0.46 -21.20 -4.79
N HIS A 137 -0.53 -22.02 -5.13
CA HIS A 137 -0.42 -23.09 -6.12
C HIS A 137 -0.96 -22.70 -7.50
N ALA A 138 -1.34 -21.44 -7.72
CA ALA A 138 -1.74 -20.97 -9.03
C ALA A 138 -0.61 -21.21 -10.06
N PRO A 139 -0.87 -21.86 -11.22
CA PRO A 139 0.17 -22.15 -12.21
C PRO A 139 0.93 -20.91 -12.68
N GLU A 140 0.26 -19.78 -12.79
CA GLU A 140 0.85 -18.52 -13.23
C GLU A 140 1.84 -17.94 -12.23
N ARG A 141 1.82 -18.39 -10.97
CA ARG A 141 2.78 -17.96 -9.94
C ARG A 141 4.23 -18.22 -10.36
N SER A 142 4.50 -19.28 -11.14
CA SER A 142 5.85 -19.57 -11.62
C SER A 142 6.41 -18.50 -12.57
N GLN A 143 5.54 -17.61 -13.06
CA GLN A 143 5.90 -16.47 -13.92
C GLN A 143 6.08 -15.18 -13.12
N TRP A 144 5.83 -15.17 -11.81
CA TRP A 144 6.06 -14.00 -10.97
C TRP A 144 7.55 -13.76 -10.78
N PHE A 145 7.95 -12.49 -10.74
CA PHE A 145 9.35 -12.10 -10.66
C PHE A 145 9.53 -10.81 -9.86
N GLY A 146 10.78 -10.53 -9.51
CA GLY A 146 11.15 -9.29 -8.85
C GLY A 146 11.17 -8.10 -9.81
N GLY A 147 10.70 -6.95 -9.35
CA GLY A 147 10.87 -5.66 -10.02
C GLY A 147 11.71 -4.74 -9.15
N GLY A 148 11.05 -4.13 -8.13
CA GLY A 148 11.73 -3.27 -7.16
C GLY A 148 12.57 -4.01 -6.12
N TYR A 149 12.20 -5.24 -5.77
CA TYR A 149 12.98 -6.21 -5.00
C TYR A 149 13.28 -7.41 -5.90
N ASP A 150 14.30 -8.22 -5.57
CA ASP A 150 14.68 -9.41 -6.34
C ASP A 150 13.62 -10.53 -6.36
N VAL A 151 12.58 -10.40 -5.54
CA VAL A 151 11.48 -11.37 -5.41
C VAL A 151 10.14 -10.66 -5.59
N PRO A 152 9.10 -11.36 -6.08
CA PRO A 152 7.76 -10.78 -6.14
C PRO A 152 7.26 -10.47 -4.73
N GLY A 153 6.29 -9.59 -4.60
CA GLY A 153 5.62 -9.31 -3.33
C GLY A 153 4.13 -9.04 -3.50
N ILE A 154 3.32 -9.40 -2.50
CA ILE A 154 1.89 -9.16 -2.50
C ILE A 154 1.56 -7.90 -1.69
N HIS A 155 0.77 -7.01 -2.27
CA HIS A 155 0.33 -5.75 -1.69
C HIS A 155 -1.08 -5.36 -2.20
N SER A 156 -1.54 -4.15 -1.88
CA SER A 156 -2.84 -3.62 -2.33
C SER A 156 -4.02 -4.55 -2.05
N ILE A 157 -4.11 -5.07 -0.82
CA ILE A 157 -5.19 -5.97 -0.43
C ILE A 157 -6.46 -5.14 -0.24
N CYS A 158 -7.35 -5.22 -1.23
CA CYS A 158 -8.59 -4.46 -1.31
C CYS A 158 -9.79 -5.40 -1.06
N VAL A 159 -10.24 -5.48 0.19
CA VAL A 159 -11.48 -6.17 0.56
C VAL A 159 -12.66 -5.34 0.05
N ASP A 160 -13.60 -5.97 -0.64
CA ASP A 160 -14.82 -5.31 -1.12
C ASP A 160 -15.75 -5.04 0.07
N PRO A 161 -16.15 -3.79 0.34
CA PRO A 161 -17.01 -3.48 1.49
C PRO A 161 -18.43 -4.07 1.37
N ARG A 162 -18.81 -4.61 0.21
CA ARG A 162 -20.12 -5.25 -0.03
C ARG A 162 -20.14 -6.74 0.34
N ASP A 163 -18.99 -7.42 0.26
CA ASP A 163 -18.82 -8.85 0.55
C ASP A 163 -17.33 -9.14 0.84
N SER A 164 -16.99 -9.48 2.08
CA SER A 164 -15.59 -9.74 2.48
C SER A 164 -14.94 -10.92 1.76
N ARG A 165 -15.74 -11.78 1.11
CA ARG A 165 -15.22 -12.89 0.30
C ARG A 165 -14.64 -12.41 -1.03
N SER A 166 -14.96 -11.19 -1.44
CA SER A 166 -14.39 -10.52 -2.61
C SER A 166 -13.17 -9.70 -2.23
N VAL A 167 -11.98 -10.17 -2.63
CA VAL A 167 -10.70 -9.53 -2.30
C VAL A 167 -9.85 -9.42 -3.54
N LEU A 168 -9.42 -8.20 -3.85
CA LEU A 168 -8.46 -7.92 -4.92
C LEU A 168 -7.07 -7.70 -4.31
N VAL A 169 -6.04 -8.26 -4.93
CA VAL A 169 -4.64 -8.06 -4.53
C VAL A 169 -3.79 -7.64 -5.73
N GLY A 170 -2.77 -6.83 -5.47
CA GLY A 170 -1.71 -6.51 -6.43
C GLY A 170 -0.45 -7.31 -6.12
N VAL A 171 0.25 -7.72 -7.17
CA VAL A 171 1.52 -8.44 -7.08
C VAL A 171 2.56 -7.75 -7.95
N SER A 172 3.66 -7.33 -7.32
CA SER A 172 4.82 -6.73 -7.99
C SER A 172 5.97 -7.72 -8.04
N CYS A 173 6.34 -8.33 -9.17
CA CYS A 173 5.60 -8.41 -10.43
C CYS A 173 4.83 -9.73 -10.49
N GLY A 174 3.58 -9.67 -10.95
CA GLY A 174 2.66 -10.80 -10.87
C GLY A 174 1.23 -10.44 -11.24
N GLY A 175 0.92 -9.14 -11.34
CA GLY A 175 -0.36 -8.65 -11.83
C GLY A 175 -1.39 -8.38 -10.75
N VAL A 176 -2.64 -8.35 -11.18
CA VAL A 176 -3.80 -8.06 -10.33
C VAL A 176 -4.67 -9.29 -10.26
N TRP A 177 -5.04 -9.71 -9.06
CA TRP A 177 -5.76 -10.94 -8.80
C TRP A 177 -7.00 -10.68 -7.97
N LEU A 178 -8.11 -11.34 -8.28
CA LEU A 178 -9.38 -11.23 -7.56
C LEU A 178 -9.89 -12.61 -7.17
N THR A 179 -10.26 -12.76 -5.91
CA THR A 179 -11.17 -13.80 -5.43
C THR A 179 -12.57 -13.21 -5.26
N THR A 180 -13.61 -14.03 -5.42
CA THR A 180 -15.01 -13.71 -5.01
C THR A 180 -15.60 -14.77 -4.08
N ASP A 181 -14.80 -15.75 -3.65
CA ASP A 181 -15.22 -16.91 -2.87
C ASP A 181 -14.39 -17.09 -1.58
N GLY A 182 -13.81 -16.01 -1.06
CA GLY A 182 -13.05 -16.01 0.20
C GLY A 182 -11.62 -16.53 0.05
N GLY A 183 -11.12 -16.59 -1.17
CA GLY A 183 -9.76 -17.05 -1.49
C GLY A 183 -9.71 -18.54 -1.80
N ALA A 184 -10.84 -19.18 -2.17
CA ALA A 184 -10.83 -20.56 -2.65
C ALA A 184 -10.39 -20.65 -4.11
N SER A 185 -10.66 -19.62 -4.92
CA SER A 185 -10.16 -19.48 -6.29
C SER A 185 -9.82 -18.03 -6.63
N TRP A 186 -8.98 -17.85 -7.65
CA TRP A 186 -8.46 -16.54 -8.06
C TRP A 186 -8.52 -16.37 -9.57
N THR A 187 -8.79 -15.14 -10.01
CA THR A 187 -8.83 -14.76 -11.43
C THR A 187 -7.97 -13.52 -11.66
N LEU A 188 -7.21 -13.50 -12.76
CA LEU A 188 -6.47 -12.32 -13.20
C LEU A 188 -7.43 -11.17 -13.60
N ARG A 189 -7.09 -9.96 -13.16
CA ARG A 189 -7.87 -8.72 -13.33
C ARG A 189 -6.97 -7.57 -13.78
N GLY A 190 -6.19 -7.79 -14.84
CA GLY A 190 -5.20 -6.84 -15.35
C GLY A 190 -5.42 -6.43 -16.81
N LYS A 191 -6.56 -6.76 -17.43
CA LYS A 191 -6.81 -6.44 -18.84
C LYS A 191 -6.73 -4.93 -19.06
N GLY A 192 -5.98 -4.52 -20.08
CA GLY A 192 -5.77 -3.11 -20.43
C GLY A 192 -4.50 -2.53 -19.81
N LEU A 193 -3.99 -3.07 -18.70
CA LEU A 193 -2.67 -2.69 -18.17
C LEU A 193 -1.57 -3.05 -19.18
N ASN A 194 -0.52 -2.24 -19.19
CA ASN A 194 0.62 -2.43 -20.08
C ASN A 194 1.95 -2.34 -19.31
N ALA A 195 2.81 -3.32 -19.53
CA ALA A 195 4.13 -3.47 -18.95
C ALA A 195 5.19 -3.16 -20.02
N ALA A 196 5.43 -1.87 -20.29
CA ALA A 196 6.34 -1.41 -21.34
C ALA A 196 7.82 -1.82 -21.13
N TYR A 197 8.18 -2.33 -19.94
CA TYR A 197 9.49 -2.93 -19.67
C TYR A 197 9.63 -4.37 -20.19
N MET A 198 8.53 -5.00 -20.63
CA MET A 198 8.53 -6.33 -21.25
C MET A 198 8.64 -6.23 -22.77
N PRO A 199 9.06 -7.31 -23.46
CA PRO A 199 8.90 -7.42 -24.90
C PRO A 199 7.46 -7.11 -25.34
N PRO A 200 7.23 -6.46 -26.49
CA PRO A 200 5.89 -6.02 -26.91
C PRO A 200 4.82 -7.12 -26.90
N GLU A 201 5.20 -8.35 -27.23
CA GLU A 201 4.33 -9.53 -27.23
C GLU A 201 3.91 -10.01 -25.82
N LEU A 202 4.62 -9.57 -24.78
CA LEU A 202 4.32 -9.87 -23.38
C LEU A 202 3.79 -8.64 -22.61
N ALA A 203 3.85 -7.44 -23.19
CA ALA A 203 3.53 -6.20 -22.49
C ALA A 203 2.09 -6.14 -21.97
N ASP A 204 1.14 -6.78 -22.65
CA ASP A 204 -0.28 -6.85 -22.23
C ASP A 204 -0.61 -8.12 -21.42
N ASN A 205 0.39 -8.98 -21.15
CA ASN A 205 0.17 -10.18 -20.35
C ASN A 205 -0.14 -9.79 -18.89
N GLN A 206 -1.28 -10.24 -18.38
CA GLN A 206 -1.78 -9.83 -17.07
C GLN A 206 -0.88 -10.28 -15.91
N VAL A 207 -0.12 -11.38 -16.06
CA VAL A 207 0.74 -11.93 -14.99
C VAL A 207 2.08 -11.20 -14.87
N VAL A 208 2.50 -10.42 -15.86
CA VAL A 208 3.82 -9.75 -15.82
C VAL A 208 3.75 -8.30 -15.36
N GLN A 209 2.54 -7.79 -15.10
CA GLN A 209 2.31 -6.41 -14.69
C GLN A 209 2.90 -6.12 -13.30
N ASP A 210 3.30 -4.86 -13.09
CA ASP A 210 3.92 -4.34 -11.87
C ASP A 210 3.07 -3.18 -11.30
N PRO A 211 1.87 -3.48 -10.77
CA PRO A 211 1.11 -2.48 -10.03
C PRO A 211 1.92 -2.02 -8.83
N HIS A 212 2.21 -0.73 -8.67
CA HIS A 212 2.88 -0.24 -7.47
C HIS A 212 1.91 -0.15 -6.28
N ARG A 213 0.70 0.34 -6.53
CA ARG A 213 -0.38 0.39 -5.53
C ARG A 213 -1.73 0.48 -6.22
N ILE A 214 -2.69 -0.27 -5.70
CA ILE A 214 -4.08 -0.27 -6.11
C ILE A 214 -4.90 0.11 -4.89
N VAL A 215 -5.86 1.00 -5.07
CA VAL A 215 -6.80 1.40 -4.00
C VAL A 215 -8.21 1.39 -4.58
N ARG A 216 -9.13 0.76 -3.85
CA ARG A 216 -10.56 0.74 -4.11
C ARG A 216 -11.24 1.92 -3.41
N CYS A 217 -12.18 2.58 -4.07
CA CYS A 217 -13.07 3.54 -3.40
C CYS A 217 -14.14 2.80 -2.58
N ALA A 218 -14.25 3.07 -1.27
CA ALA A 218 -15.21 2.38 -0.42
C ALA A 218 -16.67 2.73 -0.76
N GLY A 219 -16.96 4.00 -1.07
CA GLY A 219 -18.28 4.48 -1.48
C GLY A 219 -18.63 4.18 -2.95
N ALA A 220 -17.65 3.79 -3.77
CA ALA A 220 -17.85 3.34 -5.13
C ALA A 220 -16.98 2.10 -5.42
N PRO A 221 -17.33 0.92 -4.87
CA PRO A 221 -16.44 -0.25 -4.83
C PRO A 221 -15.98 -0.81 -6.18
N ASP A 222 -16.71 -0.56 -7.26
CA ASP A 222 -16.27 -1.00 -8.59
C ASP A 222 -15.19 -0.09 -9.19
N THR A 223 -14.95 1.08 -8.58
CA THR A 223 -13.91 2.03 -8.98
C THR A 223 -12.60 1.77 -8.24
N LEU A 224 -11.55 1.49 -9.01
CA LEU A 224 -10.19 1.30 -8.51
C LEU A 224 -9.22 2.20 -9.26
N TRP A 225 -8.22 2.66 -8.53
CA TRP A 225 -7.09 3.41 -9.06
C TRP A 225 -5.81 2.65 -8.84
N CYS A 226 -4.95 2.63 -9.85
CA CYS A 226 -3.66 1.97 -9.82
C CYS A 226 -2.55 2.95 -10.23
N GLN A 227 -1.62 3.21 -9.32
CA GLN A 227 -0.28 3.63 -9.72
C GLN A 227 0.46 2.37 -10.17
N HIS A 228 0.74 2.27 -11.46
CA HIS A 228 1.50 1.18 -12.09
C HIS A 228 2.93 1.63 -12.36
N HIS A 229 3.86 0.68 -12.55
CA HIS A 229 5.23 0.99 -12.97
C HIS A 229 5.27 1.82 -14.26
N CYS A 230 4.39 1.51 -15.21
CA CYS A 230 4.33 2.18 -16.52
C CYS A 230 3.16 3.17 -16.67
N GLY A 231 2.61 3.71 -15.57
CA GLY A 231 1.63 4.78 -15.67
C GLY A 231 0.56 4.79 -14.58
N ILE A 232 -0.48 5.59 -14.80
CA ILE A 232 -1.65 5.71 -13.92
C ILE A 232 -2.84 5.07 -14.62
N TRP A 233 -3.56 4.21 -13.91
CA TRP A 233 -4.67 3.44 -14.46
C TRP A 233 -5.90 3.53 -13.57
N ARG A 234 -7.08 3.47 -14.20
CA ARG A 234 -8.39 3.46 -13.54
C ARG A 234 -9.23 2.32 -14.08
N SER A 235 -9.97 1.65 -13.20
CA SER A 235 -11.02 0.70 -13.54
C SER A 235 -12.32 1.13 -12.88
N THR A 236 -13.46 0.89 -13.54
CA THR A 236 -14.82 1.11 -13.01
C THR A 236 -15.66 -0.17 -13.04
N ASP A 237 -15.00 -1.33 -13.17
CA ASP A 237 -15.61 -2.64 -13.31
C ASP A 237 -14.88 -3.69 -12.45
N ASN A 238 -14.47 -3.26 -11.25
CA ASN A 238 -13.81 -4.11 -10.26
C ASN A 238 -12.51 -4.77 -10.77
N GLY A 239 -11.72 -4.01 -11.55
CA GLY A 239 -10.45 -4.43 -12.12
C GLY A 239 -10.57 -5.27 -13.40
N ALA A 240 -11.77 -5.46 -13.96
CA ALA A 240 -11.93 -6.27 -15.17
C ALA A 240 -11.32 -5.61 -16.41
N LEU A 241 -11.38 -4.28 -16.50
CA LEU A 241 -10.72 -3.47 -17.53
C LEU A 241 -10.09 -2.22 -16.90
N TRP A 242 -8.83 -1.98 -17.23
CA TRP A 242 -8.08 -0.79 -16.84
C TRP A 242 -7.91 0.15 -18.03
N THR A 243 -8.14 1.44 -17.78
CA THR A 243 -7.94 2.52 -18.76
C THR A 243 -6.83 3.44 -18.27
N GLU A 244 -5.90 3.78 -19.16
CA GLU A 244 -4.76 4.63 -18.83
C GLU A 244 -5.22 6.10 -18.67
N VAL A 245 -4.70 6.76 -17.64
CA VAL A 245 -4.82 8.20 -17.46
C VAL A 245 -3.59 8.90 -18.03
N LYS A 246 -3.79 9.58 -19.17
CA LYS A 246 -2.73 10.19 -19.98
C LYS A 246 -2.47 11.67 -19.69
N THR A 247 -3.08 12.20 -18.65
CA THR A 247 -3.16 13.64 -18.35
C THR A 247 -2.15 14.09 -17.30
N ALA A 248 -1.21 13.22 -16.91
CA ALA A 248 -0.19 13.53 -15.92
C ALA A 248 0.76 14.63 -16.45
N PRO A 249 0.98 15.73 -15.69
CA PRO A 249 1.66 16.92 -16.21
C PRO A 249 3.18 16.79 -16.39
N TRP A 250 3.84 15.90 -15.66
CA TRP A 250 5.31 15.76 -15.70
C TRP A 250 5.79 14.31 -15.80
N SER A 251 5.21 13.44 -14.98
CA SER A 251 5.53 12.02 -14.96
C SER A 251 4.28 11.24 -14.55
N ASN A 252 4.09 10.08 -15.17
CA ASN A 252 3.09 9.07 -14.80
C ASN A 252 3.72 7.94 -13.95
N PHE A 253 5.02 8.01 -13.67
CA PHE A 253 5.73 7.11 -12.77
C PHE A 253 5.64 7.60 -11.33
N GLY A 254 5.50 6.69 -10.38
CA GLY A 254 5.40 6.95 -8.95
C GLY A 254 5.07 5.66 -8.22
N PHE A 255 4.88 5.68 -6.91
CA PHE A 255 4.51 4.47 -6.14
C PHE A 255 3.17 4.58 -5.43
N ALA A 256 2.82 5.79 -5.01
CA ALA A 256 1.69 6.03 -4.14
C ALA A 256 0.44 6.41 -4.93
N VAL A 257 -0.70 5.88 -4.48
CA VAL A 257 -2.02 6.39 -4.80
C VAL A 257 -2.90 6.35 -3.55
N ALA A 258 -3.69 7.39 -3.35
CA ALA A 258 -4.79 7.46 -2.38
C ALA A 258 -6.08 7.84 -3.12
N VAL A 259 -7.22 7.33 -2.66
CA VAL A 259 -8.53 7.51 -3.32
C VAL A 259 -9.52 8.02 -2.29
N HIS A 260 -10.33 9.01 -2.67
CA HIS A 260 -11.32 9.57 -1.76
C HIS A 260 -12.28 8.46 -1.29
N PRO A 261 -12.58 8.36 0.03
CA PRO A 261 -13.29 7.22 0.58
C PRO A 261 -14.71 7.07 0.03
N GLN A 262 -15.35 8.16 -0.39
CA GLN A 262 -16.73 8.19 -0.87
C GLN A 262 -16.89 8.60 -2.34
N ASP A 263 -15.80 8.95 -3.02
CA ASP A 263 -15.86 9.50 -4.38
C ASP A 263 -14.82 8.79 -5.26
N GLY A 264 -15.29 7.93 -6.15
CA GLY A 264 -14.42 7.17 -7.05
C GLY A 264 -13.70 8.02 -8.09
N ASP A 265 -14.13 9.26 -8.32
CA ASP A 265 -13.53 10.15 -9.32
C ASP A 265 -12.38 10.99 -8.76
N THR A 266 -12.21 10.99 -7.43
CA THR A 266 -11.16 11.74 -6.75
C THR A 266 -10.02 10.83 -6.29
N ALA A 267 -8.81 11.09 -6.78
CA ALA A 267 -7.60 10.37 -6.41
C ALA A 267 -6.36 11.27 -6.39
N TRP A 268 -5.35 10.88 -5.62
CA TRP A 268 -4.08 11.57 -5.46
C TRP A 268 -2.89 10.66 -5.77
N PHE A 269 -1.88 11.21 -6.42
CA PHE A 269 -0.64 10.51 -6.78
C PHE A 269 0.57 11.35 -6.39
N VAL A 270 1.73 10.70 -6.23
CA VAL A 270 3.00 11.41 -6.02
C VAL A 270 4.00 11.02 -7.11
N PRO A 271 4.19 11.87 -8.13
CA PRO A 271 5.07 11.56 -9.25
C PRO A 271 6.54 11.52 -8.85
N ALA A 272 7.27 10.56 -9.41
CA ALA A 272 8.73 10.50 -9.45
C ALA A 272 9.20 10.47 -10.91
N GLU A 273 10.46 10.81 -11.18
CA GLU A 273 10.96 10.96 -12.56
C GLU A 273 10.92 9.64 -13.33
N ALA A 274 11.57 8.59 -12.81
CA ALA A 274 11.59 7.27 -13.43
C ALA A 274 12.05 6.18 -12.44
N ASP A 275 11.99 4.93 -12.85
CA ASP A 275 12.54 3.77 -12.14
C ASP A 275 14.06 3.90 -11.90
N GLN A 276 14.80 4.41 -12.89
CA GLN A 276 16.25 4.66 -12.85
C GLN A 276 16.62 5.93 -12.06
N ARG A 277 15.65 6.81 -11.80
CA ARG A 277 15.86 8.05 -11.05
C ARG A 277 14.65 8.36 -10.16
N ARG A 278 14.63 7.73 -8.99
CA ARG A 278 13.49 7.77 -8.06
C ARG A 278 13.51 9.01 -7.17
N ILE A 279 13.39 10.18 -7.78
CA ILE A 279 13.23 11.50 -7.14
C ILE A 279 12.07 12.24 -7.79
N PRO A 280 11.55 13.33 -7.21
CA PRO A 280 10.51 14.14 -7.84
C PRO A 280 11.03 14.77 -9.14
N PRO A 281 10.19 14.89 -10.19
CA PRO A 281 10.58 15.60 -11.41
C PRO A 281 11.12 17.00 -11.09
N ASN A 282 12.25 17.36 -11.71
CA ASN A 282 12.94 18.64 -11.49
C ASN A 282 13.43 18.88 -10.05
N ALA A 283 13.56 17.82 -9.23
CA ALA A 283 13.85 17.93 -7.79
C ALA A 283 12.86 18.87 -7.05
N ALA A 284 11.59 18.85 -7.47
CA ALA A 284 10.50 19.64 -6.93
C ALA A 284 9.31 18.73 -6.60
N LEU A 285 8.96 18.63 -5.31
CA LEU A 285 7.90 17.73 -4.85
C LEU A 285 6.52 18.29 -5.22
N SER A 286 5.66 17.39 -5.68
CA SER A 286 4.25 17.68 -5.96
C SER A 286 3.39 16.47 -5.64
N VAL A 287 2.13 16.71 -5.28
CA VAL A 287 1.06 15.71 -5.31
C VAL A 287 0.13 16.07 -6.46
N THR A 288 -0.21 15.15 -7.35
CA THR A 288 -1.23 15.40 -8.37
C THR A 288 -2.58 14.89 -7.90
N ARG A 289 -3.65 15.64 -8.21
CA ARG A 289 -5.03 15.32 -7.85
C ARG A 289 -5.92 15.33 -9.08
N THR A 290 -6.79 14.36 -9.19
CA THR A 290 -7.97 14.40 -10.07
C THR A 290 -9.22 14.46 -9.21
N THR A 291 -10.29 15.06 -9.74
CA THR A 291 -11.65 15.06 -9.16
C THR A 291 -12.70 14.79 -10.25
N ASP A 292 -12.27 14.26 -11.40
CA ASP A 292 -13.07 14.09 -12.61
C ASP A 292 -12.83 12.73 -13.30
N GLY A 293 -12.36 11.75 -12.53
CA GLY A 293 -12.11 10.41 -13.04
C GLY A 293 -10.87 10.30 -13.92
N GLY A 294 -9.92 11.25 -13.81
CA GLY A 294 -8.67 11.26 -14.54
C GLY A 294 -8.69 12.05 -15.85
N GLN A 295 -9.78 12.75 -16.15
CA GLN A 295 -9.84 13.66 -17.30
C GLN A 295 -8.84 14.80 -17.15
N THR A 296 -8.60 15.25 -15.91
CA THR A 296 -7.53 16.19 -15.57
C THR A 296 -6.77 15.78 -14.31
N LEU A 297 -5.48 16.13 -14.27
CA LEU A 297 -4.62 15.99 -13.10
C LEU A 297 -4.00 17.35 -12.75
N ALA A 298 -4.45 17.94 -11.65
CA ALA A 298 -3.96 19.21 -11.15
C ALA A 298 -2.78 18.99 -10.18
N ALA A 299 -1.71 19.74 -10.35
CA ALA A 299 -0.54 19.64 -9.49
C ALA A 299 -0.66 20.51 -8.24
N MET A 300 -0.59 19.88 -7.08
CA MET A 300 -0.61 20.49 -5.77
C MET A 300 0.83 20.61 -5.24
N ARG A 301 1.28 21.84 -5.03
CA ARG A 301 2.69 22.16 -4.69
C ARG A 301 2.83 23.09 -3.49
N SER A 302 1.76 23.77 -3.10
CA SER A 302 1.80 24.77 -2.04
C SER A 302 2.25 24.14 -0.72
N GLY A 303 3.34 24.66 -0.14
CA GLY A 303 3.93 24.17 1.10
C GLY A 303 4.86 22.95 0.98
N LEU A 304 5.07 22.42 -0.24
CA LEU A 304 6.03 21.35 -0.52
C LEU A 304 7.38 21.94 -1.00
N PRO A 305 8.52 21.25 -0.80
CA PRO A 305 9.82 21.69 -1.33
C PRO A 305 9.84 21.77 -2.86
N GLN A 306 10.30 22.89 -3.42
CA GLN A 306 10.28 23.16 -4.87
C GLN A 306 11.66 23.18 -5.53
N GLU A 307 12.71 22.99 -4.74
CA GLU A 307 14.09 22.89 -5.19
C GLU A 307 14.84 21.93 -4.26
N HIS A 308 15.89 21.28 -4.78
CA HIS A 308 16.76 20.37 -4.03
C HIS A 308 16.01 19.28 -3.24
N CYS A 309 14.84 18.86 -3.73
CA CYS A 309 14.06 17.80 -3.13
C CYS A 309 14.42 16.45 -3.75
N TYR A 310 14.85 15.52 -2.90
CA TYR A 310 15.23 14.16 -3.27
C TYR A 310 14.33 13.12 -2.59
N ASP A 311 13.17 13.57 -2.10
CA ASP A 311 12.19 12.73 -1.42
C ASP A 311 11.49 11.80 -2.40
N LEU A 312 11.45 10.51 -2.08
CA LEU A 312 10.57 9.55 -2.75
C LEU A 312 9.42 9.18 -1.81
N ILE A 313 8.21 9.06 -2.34
CA ILE A 313 7.08 8.55 -1.57
C ILE A 313 6.84 7.10 -1.99
N TYR A 314 6.99 6.16 -1.05
CA TYR A 314 6.71 4.76 -1.29
C TYR A 314 5.21 4.47 -1.36
N ARG A 315 4.89 3.24 -1.78
CA ARG A 315 3.52 2.72 -1.99
C ARG A 315 2.59 3.12 -0.85
N HIS A 316 2.97 2.80 0.38
CA HIS A 316 2.17 3.08 1.58
C HIS A 316 2.49 4.44 2.22
N GLY A 317 3.23 5.32 1.54
CA GLY A 317 3.65 6.63 2.04
C GLY A 317 2.64 7.76 1.83
N LEU A 318 1.46 7.50 1.28
CA LEU A 318 0.35 8.45 1.15
C LEU A 318 -0.95 7.81 1.65
N ALA A 319 -1.67 8.52 2.51
CA ALA A 319 -3.01 8.13 2.97
C ALA A 319 -3.96 9.33 2.97
N VAL A 320 -5.25 9.04 2.78
CA VAL A 320 -6.35 9.99 2.98
C VAL A 320 -7.20 9.51 4.15
N HIS A 321 -7.63 10.45 5.00
CA HIS A 321 -8.52 10.18 6.11
C HIS A 321 -9.97 9.99 5.62
N ASP A 322 -10.82 9.41 6.46
CA ASP A 322 -12.23 9.12 6.13
C ASP A 322 -13.06 10.38 5.85
N ASP A 323 -12.58 11.57 6.26
CA ASP A 323 -13.19 12.84 5.90
C ASP A 323 -13.00 13.24 4.41
N GLY A 324 -12.16 12.51 3.68
CA GLY A 324 -11.87 12.73 2.26
C GLY A 324 -11.05 13.99 1.94
N LYS A 325 -10.54 14.70 2.95
CA LYS A 325 -9.83 15.98 2.81
C LYS A 325 -8.46 15.97 3.49
N THR A 326 -8.32 15.25 4.59
CA THR A 326 -7.06 15.20 5.34
C THR A 326 -6.15 14.15 4.70
N LEU A 327 -4.97 14.59 4.23
CA LEU A 327 -3.95 13.74 3.61
C LEU A 327 -2.70 13.73 4.48
N LEU A 328 -2.07 12.56 4.60
CA LEU A 328 -0.77 12.39 5.24
C LEU A 328 0.20 11.77 4.24
N MET A 329 1.40 12.35 4.15
CA MET A 329 2.46 11.92 3.25
C MET A 329 3.78 11.79 4.00
N GLY A 330 4.51 10.69 3.80
CA GLY A 330 5.82 10.43 4.39
C GLY A 330 6.82 9.91 3.35
N SER A 331 8.07 10.41 3.39
CA SER A 331 9.09 10.11 2.39
C SER A 331 10.20 9.16 2.87
N THR A 332 10.92 8.60 1.90
CA THR A 332 12.11 7.78 2.09
C THR A 332 13.30 8.51 2.70
N THR A 333 13.25 9.84 2.76
CA THR A 333 14.29 10.70 3.35
C THR A 333 13.85 11.33 4.66
N GLY A 334 12.66 10.99 5.17
CA GLY A 334 12.21 11.41 6.50
C GLY A 334 11.38 12.69 6.54
N GLY A 335 10.96 13.18 5.37
CA GLY A 335 10.00 14.26 5.26
C GLY A 335 8.58 13.76 5.53
N VAL A 336 7.81 14.51 6.31
CA VAL A 336 6.40 14.23 6.59
C VAL A 336 5.59 15.50 6.43
N TRP A 337 4.51 15.41 5.65
CA TRP A 337 3.62 16.51 5.36
C TRP A 337 2.16 16.10 5.56
N LEU A 338 1.36 17.07 5.97
CA LEU A 338 -0.08 16.91 6.13
C LEU A 338 -0.81 18.02 5.38
N SER A 339 -1.92 17.67 4.75
CA SER A 339 -2.85 18.63 4.17
C SER A 339 -4.23 18.40 4.78
N ALA A 340 -4.95 19.47 5.13
CA ALA A 340 -6.33 19.38 5.65
C ALA A 340 -7.38 19.79 4.60
N ASN A 341 -6.96 20.08 3.37
CA ASN A 341 -7.79 20.66 2.31
C ASN A 341 -7.60 19.93 0.97
N GLY A 342 -7.53 18.61 1.01
CA GLY A 342 -7.45 17.76 -0.17
C GLY A 342 -6.19 17.99 -1.00
N GLY A 343 -5.09 18.41 -0.37
CA GLY A 343 -3.80 18.61 -1.00
C GLY A 343 -3.52 20.05 -1.43
N GLU A 344 -4.48 20.98 -1.36
CA GLU A 344 -4.29 22.35 -1.87
C GLU A 344 -3.19 23.12 -1.15
N HIS A 345 -2.99 22.84 0.14
CA HIS A 345 -1.83 23.31 0.90
C HIS A 345 -1.30 22.20 1.81
N TRP A 346 0.02 22.08 1.88
CA TRP A 346 0.74 21.11 2.70
C TRP A 346 1.52 21.80 3.82
N GLN A 347 1.38 21.29 5.03
CA GLN A 347 2.17 21.68 6.17
C GLN A 347 3.25 20.62 6.42
N SER A 348 4.51 21.04 6.51
CA SER A 348 5.58 20.17 6.99
C SER A 348 5.43 19.91 8.49
N ILE A 349 5.40 18.63 8.87
CA ILE A 349 5.36 18.16 10.26
C ILE A 349 6.80 17.94 10.77
N GLY A 350 7.66 17.39 9.92
CA GLY A 350 9.08 17.16 10.21
C GLY A 350 9.84 16.79 8.94
N ALA A 351 11.12 17.17 8.90
CA ALA A 351 12.02 16.90 7.77
C ALA A 351 13.25 16.05 8.16
N HIS A 352 13.27 15.56 9.39
CA HIS A 352 14.39 14.80 9.98
C HIS A 352 13.93 13.52 10.66
N LEU A 353 12.73 13.02 10.31
CA LEU A 353 12.31 11.72 10.78
C LEU A 353 13.13 10.63 10.07
N PRO A 354 13.13 9.40 10.59
CA PRO A 354 13.69 8.27 9.85
C PRO A 354 12.91 8.04 8.55
N PRO A 355 13.52 7.38 7.54
CA PRO A 355 12.82 6.97 6.32
C PRO A 355 11.46 6.33 6.63
N VAL A 356 10.39 6.87 6.03
CA VAL A 356 9.02 6.41 6.24
C VAL A 356 8.68 5.32 5.22
N TYR A 357 8.19 4.18 5.71
CA TYR A 357 7.77 3.05 4.89
C TYR A 357 6.26 3.06 4.64
N ALA A 358 5.48 3.40 5.68
CA ALA A 358 4.03 3.40 5.64
C ALA A 358 3.44 4.51 6.52
N VAL A 359 2.32 5.07 6.09
CA VAL A 359 1.50 5.98 6.86
C VAL A 359 0.07 5.45 6.92
N ALA A 360 -0.63 5.68 8.03
CA ALA A 360 -2.03 5.30 8.21
C ALA A 360 -2.75 6.29 9.11
N PHE A 361 -4.06 6.43 8.92
CA PHE A 361 -4.95 7.04 9.90
C PHE A 361 -5.53 5.96 10.82
N GLY A 362 -5.94 6.36 12.04
CA GLY A 362 -6.48 5.49 13.08
C GLY A 362 -7.87 5.84 13.54
#